data_AF-A0A7S3NL65-F1
#
_entry.id   AF-A0A7S3NL65-F1
#
_cell.length_a   1.000
_cell.length_b   1.000
_cell.length_c   1.000
_cell.angle_alpha   90.00
_cell.angle_beta   90.00
_cell.angle_gamma   90.00
#
_symmetry.space_group_name_H-M   'P 1'
#
loop_
_entity.id
_entity.type
_entity.pdbx_description
1 polymer ?
#
loop_
_entity_poly.entity_id
_entity_poly.type
_entity_poly.pdbx_seq_one_letter_code
_entity_poly.pdbx_strand_id
1 'polypeptide(L)'
;AFLIAQYGGTQFRCSKPFNPVLGETFEMKSNNWKYISEQVSHHPPISAAYVDATGYELWMNSHLKTKFWGKSLEFKPLGGMHFKFKDNDHHFVSNRPNSACQNIIIGSMYIDHNGDCVVLN
;
A
#
# COMPACT_ATOMS: atom_id res chain seq x y z
N ALA A 1 -1.63 -15.08 1.40
CA ALA A 1 -2.57 -14.82 0.28
C ALA A 1 -3.05 -13.36 0.27
N PHE A 2 -3.74 -12.88 1.31
CA PHE A 2 -4.29 -11.51 1.39
C PHE A 2 -3.29 -10.41 1.03
N LEU A 3 -2.09 -10.42 1.63
CA LEU A 3 -1.02 -9.44 1.36
C LEU A 3 -0.60 -9.37 -0.12
N ILE A 4 -0.61 -10.50 -0.84
CA ILE A 4 -0.16 -10.57 -2.23
C ILE A 4 -1.29 -10.18 -3.19
N ALA A 5 -2.55 -10.47 -2.84
CA ALA A 5 -3.71 -10.19 -3.67
C ALA A 5 -3.82 -8.71 -4.08
N GLN A 6 -3.35 -7.78 -3.25
CA GLN A 6 -3.37 -6.33 -3.54
C GLN A 6 -2.55 -5.94 -4.79
N TYR A 7 -1.59 -6.78 -5.20
CA TYR A 7 -0.77 -6.55 -6.39
C TYR A 7 -1.43 -7.03 -7.69
N GLY A 8 -2.52 -7.82 -7.62
CA GLY A 8 -3.20 -8.30 -8.83
C GLY A 8 -3.79 -7.16 -9.69
N GLY A 9 -4.11 -6.02 -9.08
CA GLY A 9 -4.68 -4.85 -9.76
C GLY A 9 -3.66 -3.88 -10.35
N THR A 10 -2.36 -4.04 -10.09
CA THR A 10 -1.33 -3.08 -10.52
C THR A 10 -0.89 -3.29 -11.96
N GLN A 11 -1.00 -4.51 -12.50
CA GLN A 11 -0.45 -4.88 -13.82
C GLN A 11 -0.91 -3.98 -14.98
N PHE A 12 -2.09 -3.38 -14.87
CA PHE A 12 -2.68 -2.52 -15.90
C PHE A 12 -2.65 -1.02 -15.57
N ARG A 13 -1.97 -0.62 -14.48
CA ARG A 13 -2.03 0.76 -13.95
C ARG A 13 -0.64 1.38 -13.78
N CYS A 14 0.02 1.68 -14.90
CA CYS A 14 1.30 2.42 -14.94
C CYS A 14 1.13 3.94 -14.84
N SER A 15 0.09 4.43 -14.15
CA SER A 15 -0.22 5.86 -14.02
C SER A 15 0.02 6.36 -12.60
N LYS A 16 0.40 7.63 -12.49
CA LYS A 16 0.58 8.30 -11.20
C LYS A 16 -0.81 8.64 -10.60
N PRO A 17 -1.13 8.18 -9.38
CA PRO A 17 -2.34 8.63 -8.70
C PRO A 17 -2.22 10.11 -8.31
N PHE A 18 -3.35 10.74 -7.98
CA PHE A 18 -3.32 12.06 -7.35
C PHE A 18 -2.54 11.99 -6.02
N ASN A 19 -1.82 13.07 -5.70
CA ASN A 19 -1.19 13.24 -4.40
C ASN A 19 -2.20 13.98 -3.51
N PRO A 20 -2.79 13.32 -2.49
CA PRO A 20 -3.81 13.96 -1.66
C PRO A 20 -3.27 15.21 -0.95
N VAL A 21 -4.14 16.20 -0.72
CA VAL A 21 -3.78 17.36 0.11
C VAL A 21 -3.74 16.98 1.58
N LEU A 22 -2.98 17.73 2.41
CA LEU A 22 -2.93 17.48 3.85
C LEU A 22 -4.34 17.53 4.46
N GLY A 23 -4.71 16.51 5.23
CA GLY A 23 -6.04 16.37 5.83
C GLY A 23 -7.13 15.85 4.88
N GLU A 24 -6.82 15.59 3.60
CA GLU A 24 -7.76 14.92 2.69
C GLU A 24 -8.09 13.52 3.21
N THR A 25 -9.37 13.17 3.19
CA THR A 25 -9.88 11.87 3.66
C THR A 25 -10.52 11.07 2.54
N PHE A 26 -10.54 9.75 2.71
CA PHE A 26 -11.30 8.82 1.87
C PHE A 26 -11.90 7.74 2.76
N GLU A 27 -13.19 7.45 2.57
CA GLU A 27 -13.91 6.42 3.28
C GLU A 27 -14.59 5.45 2.31
N MET A 28 -14.65 4.17 2.70
CA MET A 28 -15.36 3.14 1.96
C MET A 28 -15.99 2.16 2.94
N LYS A 29 -17.22 1.72 2.67
CA LYS A 29 -17.95 0.80 3.55
C LYS A 29 -18.53 -0.35 2.74
N SER A 30 -18.44 -1.56 3.30
CA SER A 30 -19.20 -2.72 2.89
C SER A 30 -20.01 -3.25 4.09
N ASN A 31 -20.72 -4.36 3.92
CA ASN A 31 -21.52 -4.96 4.99
C ASN A 31 -20.66 -5.41 6.18
N ASN A 32 -19.43 -5.87 5.92
CA ASN A 32 -18.58 -6.53 6.91
C ASN A 32 -17.31 -5.74 7.27
N TRP A 33 -17.10 -4.56 6.69
CA TRP A 33 -15.93 -3.74 7.00
C TRP A 33 -16.16 -2.26 6.65
N LYS A 34 -15.46 -1.38 7.38
CA LYS A 34 -15.36 0.06 7.17
C LYS A 34 -13.90 0.43 7.00
N TYR A 35 -13.58 1.16 5.96
CA TYR A 35 -12.26 1.70 5.65
C TYR A 35 -12.29 3.21 5.82
N ILE A 36 -11.26 3.77 6.45
CA ILE A 36 -10.96 5.20 6.45
C ILE A 36 -9.48 5.41 6.18
N SER A 37 -9.15 6.45 5.43
CA SER A 37 -7.79 6.96 5.36
C SER A 37 -7.75 8.48 5.35
N GLU A 38 -6.64 9.02 5.84
CA GLU A 38 -6.35 10.45 5.88
C GLU A 38 -4.92 10.69 5.41
N GLN A 39 -4.72 11.76 4.64
CA GLN A 39 -3.40 12.27 4.33
C GLN A 39 -2.84 13.03 5.55
N VAL A 40 -2.11 12.31 6.41
CA VAL A 40 -1.57 12.83 7.67
C VAL A 40 -0.27 13.61 7.52
N SER A 41 0.38 13.56 6.36
CA SER A 41 1.55 14.38 6.05
C SER A 41 1.66 14.69 4.56
N HIS A 42 2.14 15.88 4.20
CA HIS A 42 2.38 16.26 2.80
C HIS A 42 3.87 16.28 2.43
N HIS A 43 4.75 16.51 3.41
CA HIS A 43 6.20 16.55 3.23
C HIS A 43 6.91 15.79 4.38
N PRO A 44 7.20 14.47 4.20
CA PRO A 44 6.90 13.65 3.02
C PRO A 44 5.40 13.28 2.92
N PRO A 45 4.89 12.92 1.73
CA PRO A 45 3.51 12.49 1.57
C PRO A 45 3.28 11.15 2.27
N ILE A 46 2.39 11.14 3.27
CA ILE A 46 2.01 9.96 4.04
C ILE A 46 0.50 9.96 4.22
N SER A 47 -0.15 8.87 3.82
CA SER A 47 -1.53 8.58 4.21
C SER A 47 -1.56 7.51 5.30
N ALA A 48 -2.37 7.67 6.33
CA ALA A 48 -2.69 6.61 7.29
C ALA A 48 -4.02 5.97 6.90
N ALA A 49 -4.15 4.66 7.05
CA ALA A 49 -5.36 3.92 6.74
C ALA A 49 -5.71 2.94 7.86
N TYR A 50 -7.00 2.81 8.14
CA TYR A 50 -7.57 1.92 9.14
C TYR A 50 -8.80 1.21 8.59
N VAL A 51 -8.92 -0.07 8.89
CA VAL A 51 -10.06 -0.91 8.56
C VAL A 51 -10.59 -1.54 9.84
N ASP A 52 -11.87 -1.27 10.10
CA ASP A 52 -12.67 -1.94 11.12
C ASP A 52 -13.58 -2.97 10.45
N ALA A 53 -13.34 -4.27 10.69
CA ALA A 53 -14.11 -5.35 10.10
C ALA A 53 -14.76 -6.27 11.14
N THR A 54 -15.72 -7.08 10.68
CA THR A 54 -16.24 -8.19 11.47
C THR A 54 -15.13 -9.22 11.69
N GLY A 55 -14.63 -9.28 12.92
CA GLY A 55 -13.62 -10.27 13.34
C GLY A 55 -12.15 -9.85 13.20
N TYR A 56 -11.83 -8.73 12.53
CA TYR A 56 -10.45 -8.24 12.43
C TYR A 56 -10.34 -6.72 12.33
N GLU A 57 -9.15 -6.21 12.57
CA GLU A 57 -8.73 -4.84 12.32
C GLU A 57 -7.49 -4.86 11.44
N LEU A 58 -7.37 -3.90 10.54
CA LEU A 58 -6.18 -3.71 9.72
C LEU A 58 -5.77 -2.25 9.74
N TRP A 59 -4.48 -1.99 9.87
CA TRP A 59 -3.96 -0.64 9.70
C TRP A 59 -2.63 -0.65 8.98
N MET A 60 -2.40 0.42 8.21
CA MET A 60 -1.18 0.61 7.45
C MET A 60 -0.98 2.09 7.13
N ASN A 61 0.17 2.40 6.56
CA ASN A 61 0.43 3.69 5.93
C ASN A 61 0.68 3.52 4.42
N SER A 62 0.43 4.58 3.67
CA SER A 62 0.97 4.79 2.34
C SER A 62 2.12 5.79 2.45
N HIS A 63 3.32 5.29 2.73
CA HIS A 63 4.55 6.07 2.74
C HIS A 63 5.51 5.43 1.73
N LEU A 64 5.76 6.11 0.61
CA LEU A 64 6.58 5.60 -0.47
C LEU A 64 7.83 6.46 -0.65
N LYS A 65 8.99 5.83 -0.66
CA LYS A 65 10.23 6.46 -1.15
C LYS A 65 10.40 6.10 -2.62
N THR A 66 10.55 7.10 -3.48
CA THR A 66 10.75 6.90 -4.91
C THR A 66 12.21 7.08 -5.31
N LYS A 67 12.67 6.31 -6.30
CA LYS A 67 14.01 6.46 -6.88
C LYS A 67 13.96 6.25 -8.39
N PHE A 68 14.43 7.25 -9.14
CA PHE A 68 14.58 7.16 -10.58
C PHE A 68 15.94 6.57 -10.94
N TRP A 69 15.94 5.54 -11.78
CA TRP A 69 17.12 4.78 -12.20
C TRP A 69 17.42 4.98 -13.70
N GLY A 70 16.97 6.09 -14.29
CA GLY A 70 17.15 6.36 -15.72
C GLY A 70 16.07 5.68 -16.56
N LYS A 71 15.97 4.35 -16.56
CA LYS A 71 14.96 3.62 -17.36
C LYS A 71 13.73 3.18 -16.57
N SER A 72 13.80 3.24 -15.25
CA SER A 72 12.75 2.79 -14.35
C SER A 72 12.56 3.73 -13.17
N LEU A 73 11.36 3.69 -12.59
CA LEU A 73 11.01 4.40 -11.37
C LEU A 73 10.66 3.36 -10.30
N GLU A 74 11.49 3.28 -9.28
CA GLU A 74 11.31 2.38 -8.14
C GLU A 74 10.50 3.06 -7.03
N PHE A 75 9.62 2.29 -6.39
CA PHE A 75 8.76 2.65 -5.28
C PHE A 75 9.04 1.69 -4.12
N LYS A 76 9.62 2.22 -3.05
CA LYS A 76 9.90 1.48 -1.82
C LYS A 76 8.89 1.86 -0.74
N PRO A 77 7.98 0.96 -0.33
CA PRO A 77 7.11 1.21 0.80
C PRO A 77 7.89 1.25 2.11
N LEU A 78 7.56 2.23 2.94
CA LEU A 78 8.14 2.46 4.26
C LEU A 78 7.08 2.18 5.34
N GLY A 79 7.37 1.24 6.22
CA GLY A 79 6.40 0.75 7.21
C GLY A 79 5.63 -0.48 6.73
N GLY A 80 4.99 -1.15 7.69
CA GLY A 80 4.30 -2.41 7.48
C GLY A 80 2.78 -2.30 7.44
N MET A 81 2.15 -3.43 7.16
CA MET A 81 0.72 -3.65 7.35
C MET A 81 0.53 -4.49 8.61
N HIS A 82 -0.40 -4.07 9.45
CA HIS A 82 -0.82 -4.79 10.63
C HIS A 82 -2.21 -5.38 10.40
N PHE A 83 -2.40 -6.62 10.82
CA PHE A 83 -3.66 -7.34 10.76
C PHE A 83 -3.88 -8.04 12.10
N LYS A 84 -4.92 -7.66 12.83
CA LYS A 84 -5.21 -8.21 14.16
C LYS A 84 -6.58 -8.86 14.16
N PHE A 85 -6.64 -10.11 14.59
CA PHE A 85 -7.91 -10.78 14.86
C PHE A 85 -8.53 -10.23 16.15
N LYS A 86 -9.86 -10.07 16.19
CA LYS A 86 -10.56 -9.52 17.36
C LYS A 86 -10.96 -10.59 18.37
N ASP A 87 -11.06 -11.83 17.92
CA ASP A 87 -11.48 -12.99 18.72
C ASP A 87 -10.30 -13.69 19.42
N ASN A 88 -9.07 -13.31 19.10
CA ASN A 88 -7.85 -13.87 19.69
C ASN A 88 -6.70 -12.85 19.66
N ASP A 89 -5.53 -13.24 20.18
CA ASP A 89 -4.34 -12.37 20.25
C ASP A 89 -3.44 -12.43 19.01
N HIS A 90 -3.86 -13.06 17.90
CA HIS A 90 -3.05 -13.11 16.69
C HIS A 90 -2.95 -11.73 16.03
N HIS A 91 -1.71 -11.25 15.92
CA HIS A 91 -1.38 -9.95 15.35
C HIS A 91 -0.30 -10.10 14.29
N PHE A 92 -0.75 -10.20 13.04
CA PHE A 92 0.18 -10.32 11.94
C PHE A 92 0.75 -8.96 11.55
N VAL A 93 2.07 -8.88 11.45
CA VAL A 93 2.81 -7.72 10.95
C VAL A 93 3.58 -8.14 9.70
N SER A 94 3.43 -7.37 8.63
CA SER A 94 4.06 -7.67 7.36
C SER A 94 4.75 -6.47 6.75
N ASN A 95 5.85 -6.72 6.05
CA ASN A 95 6.42 -5.74 5.13
C ASN A 95 5.70 -5.81 3.77
N ARG A 96 5.99 -4.84 2.90
CA ARG A 96 5.52 -4.82 1.52
C ARG A 96 6.72 -4.87 0.58
N PRO A 97 6.64 -5.61 -0.54
CA PRO A 97 7.70 -5.67 -1.54
C PRO A 97 7.89 -4.32 -2.22
N ASN A 98 9.08 -4.13 -2.80
CA ASN A 98 9.33 -2.99 -3.67
C ASN A 98 8.56 -3.15 -4.97
N SER A 99 8.29 -2.04 -5.64
CA SER A 99 7.69 -2.04 -6.98
C SER A 99 8.50 -1.16 -7.92
N ALA A 100 8.55 -1.49 -9.20
CA ALA A 100 9.20 -0.65 -10.19
C ALA A 100 8.33 -0.52 -11.44
N CYS A 101 8.11 0.71 -11.89
CA CYS A 101 7.60 0.97 -13.24
C CYS A 101 8.78 0.96 -14.20
N GLN A 102 8.77 0.02 -15.13
CA GLN A 102 9.84 -0.20 -16.11
C GLN A 102 9.52 0.53 -17.42
N ASN A 103 10.54 0.75 -18.25
CA ASN A 103 10.41 1.34 -19.59
C ASN A 103 9.75 2.72 -19.63
N ILE A 104 9.98 3.56 -18.61
CA ILE A 104 9.31 4.87 -18.51
C ILE A 104 9.77 5.91 -19.55
N ILE A 105 10.83 5.62 -20.32
CA ILE A 105 11.30 6.46 -21.43
C ILE A 105 10.96 5.84 -22.80
N ILE A 106 11.25 4.56 -23.01
CA ILE A 106 11.09 3.87 -24.30
C ILE A 106 10.51 2.48 -24.09
N GLY A 107 9.51 2.13 -24.91
CA GLY A 107 8.84 0.82 -24.89
C GLY A 107 7.53 0.85 -24.12
N SER A 108 6.90 -0.31 -23.99
CA SER A 108 5.68 -0.46 -23.19
C SER A 108 6.04 -0.47 -21.70
N MET A 109 5.42 0.42 -20.93
CA MET A 109 5.54 0.44 -19.47
C MET A 109 4.87 -0.79 -18.87
N TYR A 110 5.49 -1.34 -17.83
CA TYR A 110 4.91 -2.40 -17.00
C TYR A 110 5.38 -2.24 -15.55
N ILE A 111 4.63 -2.81 -14.62
CA ILE A 111 4.98 -2.82 -13.20
C ILE A 111 5.52 -4.20 -12.83
N ASP A 112 6.64 -4.19 -12.12
CA ASP A 112 7.23 -5.37 -11.49
C ASP A 112 7.26 -5.20 -9.97
N HIS A 113 7.12 -6.31 -9.24
CA HIS A 113 7.17 -6.38 -7.78
C HIS A 113 8.28 -7.32 -7.36
N ASN A 114 9.21 -6.83 -6.54
CA ASN A 114 10.39 -7.60 -6.13
C ASN A 114 10.73 -7.43 -4.65
N GLY A 115 11.51 -8.38 -4.14
CA GLY A 115 11.92 -8.46 -2.74
C GLY A 115 11.00 -9.36 -1.89
N ASP A 116 11.41 -9.53 -0.64
CA ASP A 116 10.77 -10.48 0.27
C ASP A 116 9.48 -9.91 0.89
N CYS A 117 8.46 -10.75 0.97
CA CYS A 117 7.25 -10.52 1.76
C CYS A 117 7.29 -11.42 3.00
N VAL A 118 7.68 -10.84 4.13
CA VAL A 118 7.75 -11.51 5.43
C VAL A 118 6.49 -11.17 6.22
N VAL A 119 5.86 -12.20 6.77
CA VAL A 119 4.71 -12.09 7.68
C VAL A 119 5.11 -12.71 9.01
N LEU A 120 5.03 -11.92 10.08
CA LEU A 120 5.26 -12.34 11.45
C LEU A 120 3.92 -12.32 12.18
N ASN A 121 3.71 -13.25 13.13
CA ASN A 121 2.58 -13.28 14.07
C ASN A 121 3.10 -12.87 15.44
#